data_AF-A0A6L8QCJ4-F1
#
_entry.id   AF-A0A6L8QCJ4-F1
#
_cell.length_a   1.000
_cell.length_b   1.000
_cell.length_c   1.000
_cell.angle_alpha   90.00
_cell.angle_beta   90.00
_cell.angle_gamma   90.00
#
_symmetry.space_group_name_H-M   'P 1'
#
loop_
_entity.id
_entity.type
_entity.pdbx_description
1 polymer ?
#
loop_
_entity_poly.entity_id
_entity_poly.type
_entity_poly.pdbx_seq_one_letter_code
_entity_poly.pdbx_strand_id
1 'polypeptide(L)'
;MTTRKFFNWKIFIFFLAFLLASCAVLKKERTFSKNGLKVTFRSLNALDDIQGIKFRYPIILTEQQLNNHLLSLWYQNIVSPGKPKPAFSKEDVRTLVPLFKTVLKKVEPGKYLHFEFQSSGGLIEGQVFVTAEKIHWRFLKINNKLYSNDPLRLKKPTWKLVRMPGQAYQKEQTGGFKKYYNNRIIANIDLPYPKQRSQTRPTGKKHSQSSSESAGLQKKLGILQNLLDEGLIDKSEYEKKKEAVLNKHLNIDE
;
A
#
# COMPACT_ATOMS: atom_id res chain seq x y z
N MET A 1 26.23 -60.38 -33.69
CA MET A 1 25.62 -60.22 -32.36
C MET A 1 25.15 -58.78 -32.22
N THR A 2 23.86 -58.51 -32.37
CA THR A 2 23.28 -57.15 -32.28
C THR A 2 22.01 -57.23 -31.45
N THR A 3 22.18 -57.06 -30.14
CA THR A 3 21.11 -57.05 -29.14
C THR A 3 20.62 -55.64 -28.84
N ARG A 4 19.31 -55.57 -28.57
CA ARG A 4 18.57 -54.54 -27.80
C ARG A 4 18.28 -53.20 -28.48
N LYS A 5 17.12 -53.13 -29.16
CA LYS A 5 16.41 -51.88 -29.50
C LYS A 5 14.90 -51.89 -29.23
N PHE A 6 14.40 -52.75 -28.33
CA PHE A 6 12.94 -52.85 -28.10
C PHE A 6 12.44 -52.35 -26.72
N PHE A 7 13.33 -51.95 -25.80
CA PHE A 7 12.91 -51.58 -24.43
C PHE A 7 12.70 -50.07 -24.20
N ASN A 8 13.18 -49.20 -25.10
CA ASN A 8 13.18 -47.74 -24.86
C ASN A 8 11.99 -46.97 -25.46
N TRP A 9 11.21 -47.59 -26.35
CA TRP A 9 10.13 -46.89 -27.05
C TRP A 9 8.87 -46.68 -26.18
N LYS A 10 8.51 -47.68 -25.36
CA LYS A 10 7.34 -47.59 -24.47
C LYS A 10 7.53 -46.57 -23.34
N ILE A 11 8.75 -46.44 -22.82
CA ILE A 11 9.11 -45.44 -21.79
C ILE A 11 9.10 -44.02 -22.39
N PHE A 12 9.56 -43.88 -23.64
CA PHE A 12 9.55 -42.60 -24.36
C PHE A 12 8.11 -42.12 -24.65
N ILE A 13 7.20 -43.03 -25.04
CA ILE A 13 5.77 -42.68 -25.21
C ILE A 13 5.12 -42.28 -23.89
N PHE A 14 5.44 -42.97 -22.78
CA PHE A 14 4.88 -42.64 -21.47
C PHE A 14 5.35 -41.26 -20.97
N PHE A 15 6.62 -40.90 -21.20
CA PHE A 15 7.15 -39.56 -20.92
C PHE A 15 6.57 -38.49 -21.84
N LEU A 16 6.34 -38.78 -23.12
CA LEU A 16 5.75 -37.84 -24.08
C LEU A 16 4.27 -37.57 -23.77
N ALA A 17 3.52 -38.58 -23.31
CA ALA A 17 2.14 -38.41 -22.84
C ALA A 17 2.07 -37.57 -21.55
N PHE A 18 3.05 -37.71 -20.65
CA PHE A 18 3.15 -36.88 -19.44
C PHE A 18 3.49 -35.43 -19.77
N LEU A 19 4.38 -35.18 -20.74
CA LEU A 19 4.76 -33.84 -21.19
C LEU A 19 3.62 -33.10 -21.91
N LEU A 20 2.78 -33.81 -22.66
CA LEU A 20 1.60 -33.24 -23.32
C LEU A 20 0.41 -33.01 -22.36
N ALA A 21 0.34 -33.73 -21.23
CA ALA A 21 -0.66 -33.49 -20.18
C ALA A 21 -0.31 -32.30 -19.26
N SER A 22 0.95 -31.84 -19.25
CA SER A 22 1.39 -30.66 -18.49
C SER A 22 1.03 -29.30 -19.12
N CYS A 23 0.37 -29.27 -20.28
CA CYS A 23 -0.44 -28.12 -20.70
C CYS A 23 -1.76 -28.11 -19.91
N ALA A 24 -1.69 -28.24 -18.59
CA ALA A 24 -2.78 -27.93 -17.69
C ALA A 24 -3.06 -26.44 -17.86
N VAL A 25 -4.07 -26.15 -18.68
CA VAL A 25 -4.84 -24.92 -18.82
C VAL A 25 -4.55 -23.95 -17.67
N LEU A 26 -3.55 -23.08 -17.87
CA LEU A 26 -3.44 -21.84 -17.12
C LEU A 26 -4.70 -21.05 -17.48
N LYS A 27 -5.76 -21.19 -16.67
CA LYS A 27 -7.00 -20.41 -16.81
C LYS A 27 -6.59 -18.94 -16.88
N LYS A 28 -6.64 -18.37 -18.08
CA LYS A 28 -6.27 -16.99 -18.35
C LYS A 28 -7.02 -16.10 -17.36
N GLU A 29 -6.28 -15.34 -16.56
CA GLU A 29 -6.89 -14.44 -15.57
C GLU A 29 -7.84 -13.48 -16.30
N ARG A 30 -9.11 -13.44 -15.86
CA ARG A 30 -10.12 -12.57 -16.46
C ARG A 30 -9.66 -11.12 -16.30
N THR A 31 -9.49 -10.44 -17.43
CA THR A 31 -9.08 -9.05 -17.48
C THR A 31 -10.21 -8.20 -18.06
N PHE A 32 -10.52 -7.09 -17.41
CA PHE A 32 -11.51 -6.10 -17.84
C PHE A 32 -10.80 -4.77 -18.09
N SER A 33 -11.13 -4.05 -19.16
CA SER A 33 -10.56 -2.74 -19.46
C SER A 33 -11.65 -1.76 -19.89
N LYS A 34 -11.74 -0.59 -19.25
CA LYS A 34 -12.68 0.49 -19.58
C LYS A 34 -12.21 1.83 -19.01
N ASN A 35 -12.31 2.91 -19.79
CA ASN A 35 -12.01 4.29 -19.36
C ASN A 35 -10.64 4.44 -18.65
N GLY A 36 -9.60 3.83 -19.23
CA GLY A 36 -8.25 3.86 -18.65
C GLY A 36 -8.04 2.95 -17.43
N LEU A 37 -9.10 2.31 -16.90
CA LEU A 37 -9.03 1.29 -15.86
C LEU A 37 -8.89 -0.09 -16.48
N LYS A 38 -7.81 -0.79 -16.18
CA LYS A 38 -7.62 -2.21 -16.43
C LYS A 38 -7.63 -2.97 -15.10
N VAL A 39 -8.37 -4.06 -15.04
CA VAL A 39 -8.57 -4.88 -13.85
C VAL A 39 -8.27 -6.32 -14.17
N THR A 40 -7.55 -7.00 -13.27
CA THR A 40 -7.30 -8.43 -13.34
C THR A 40 -7.65 -9.06 -11.99
N PHE A 41 -8.36 -10.19 -12.00
CA PHE A 41 -8.64 -10.95 -10.79
C PHE A 41 -7.54 -11.99 -10.56
N ARG A 42 -6.70 -11.75 -9.55
CA ARG A 42 -5.53 -12.59 -9.24
C ARG A 42 -5.78 -13.48 -8.03
N SER A 43 -5.13 -14.64 -7.99
CA SER A 43 -5.22 -15.56 -6.86
C SER A 43 -4.65 -14.95 -5.59
N LEU A 44 -5.30 -15.18 -4.45
CA LEU A 44 -4.77 -14.81 -3.13
C LEU A 44 -3.38 -15.41 -2.86
N ASN A 45 -3.02 -16.53 -3.47
CA ASN A 45 -1.69 -17.13 -3.33
C ASN A 45 -0.55 -16.21 -3.84
N ALA A 46 -0.87 -15.17 -4.63
CA ALA A 46 0.08 -14.17 -5.07
C ALA A 46 0.30 -13.03 -4.03
N LEU A 47 -0.36 -13.11 -2.87
CA LEU A 47 -0.19 -12.19 -1.76
C LEU A 47 0.57 -12.93 -0.64
N ASP A 48 1.84 -12.60 -0.49
CA ASP A 48 2.75 -13.33 0.40
C ASP A 48 2.44 -13.14 1.90
N ASP A 49 1.61 -12.16 2.26
CA ASP A 49 1.45 -11.63 3.62
C ASP A 49 0.01 -11.58 4.15
N ILE A 50 -0.87 -12.41 3.59
CA ILE A 50 -2.32 -12.43 3.94
C ILE A 50 -2.77 -13.71 4.66
N GLN A 51 -1.83 -14.50 5.18
CA GLN A 51 -2.16 -15.72 5.90
C GLN A 51 -3.11 -15.40 7.08
N GLY A 52 -4.18 -16.18 7.22
CA GLY A 52 -5.17 -16.01 8.29
C GLY A 52 -6.19 -14.88 8.08
N ILE A 53 -6.13 -14.14 6.96
CA ILE A 53 -7.13 -13.10 6.67
C ILE A 53 -8.41 -13.72 6.10
N LYS A 54 -9.56 -13.48 6.74
CA LYS A 54 -10.88 -13.86 6.21
C LYS A 54 -11.42 -12.79 5.26
N PHE A 55 -11.37 -13.10 3.96
CA PHE A 55 -11.87 -12.25 2.89
C PHE A 55 -13.40 -12.29 2.79
N ARG A 56 -13.99 -11.20 2.34
CA ARG A 56 -15.43 -11.06 2.14
C ARG A 56 -15.78 -11.13 0.66
N TYR A 57 -16.71 -12.02 0.30
CA TYR A 57 -17.23 -12.16 -1.06
C TYR A 57 -18.76 -12.32 -1.04
N PRO A 58 -19.47 -11.81 -2.07
CA PRO A 58 -18.99 -10.85 -3.06
C PRO A 58 -18.64 -9.50 -2.40
N ILE A 59 -17.74 -8.73 -3.01
CA ILE A 59 -17.39 -7.41 -2.49
C ILE A 59 -18.46 -6.41 -2.92
N ILE A 60 -19.51 -6.29 -2.10
CA ILE A 60 -20.57 -5.29 -2.29
C ILE A 60 -20.21 -4.04 -1.50
N LEU A 61 -20.11 -2.92 -2.21
CA LEU A 61 -19.87 -1.58 -1.66
C LEU A 61 -20.80 -0.57 -2.37
N THR A 62 -21.28 0.42 -1.62
CA THR A 62 -22.06 1.52 -2.18
C THR A 62 -21.14 2.51 -2.91
N GLU A 63 -21.71 3.34 -3.79
CA GLU A 63 -20.95 4.39 -4.46
C GLU A 63 -20.41 5.42 -3.48
N GLN A 64 -21.18 5.73 -2.43
CA GLN A 64 -20.74 6.62 -1.35
C GLN A 64 -19.54 6.05 -0.60
N GLN A 65 -19.56 4.76 -0.24
CA GLN A 65 -18.42 4.10 0.39
C GLN A 65 -17.18 4.19 -0.51
N LEU A 66 -17.30 3.80 -1.77
CA LEU A 66 -16.19 3.87 -2.74
C LEU A 66 -15.68 5.30 -2.93
N ASN A 67 -16.57 6.27 -3.06
CA ASN A 67 -16.22 7.68 -3.20
C ASN A 67 -15.41 8.17 -1.99
N ASN A 68 -15.87 7.90 -0.77
CA ASN A 68 -15.17 8.30 0.45
C ASN A 68 -13.78 7.65 0.54
N HIS A 69 -13.69 6.35 0.23
CA HIS A 69 -12.42 5.64 0.19
C HIS A 69 -11.45 6.25 -0.81
N LEU A 70 -11.84 6.38 -2.08
CA LEU A 70 -10.94 6.89 -3.12
C LEU A 70 -10.48 8.34 -2.85
N LEU A 71 -11.36 9.21 -2.36
CA LEU A 71 -11.01 10.59 -1.98
C LEU A 71 -10.09 10.67 -0.75
N SER A 72 -10.10 9.64 0.09
CA SER A 72 -9.28 9.56 1.30
C SER A 72 -7.88 8.98 1.07
N LEU A 73 -7.56 8.52 -0.14
CA LEU A 73 -6.25 7.95 -0.47
C LEU A 73 -5.28 9.07 -0.87
N TRP A 74 -4.30 9.33 -0.01
CA TRP A 74 -3.30 10.38 -0.20
C TRP A 74 -1.90 9.80 -0.15
N TYR A 75 -0.95 10.45 -0.82
CA TYR A 75 0.45 10.04 -0.83
C TYR A 75 1.38 11.26 -0.75
N GLN A 76 2.63 11.02 -0.39
CA GLN A 76 3.69 12.02 -0.42
C GLN A 76 5.02 11.40 -0.85
N ASN A 77 5.84 12.18 -1.54
CA ASN A 77 7.22 11.78 -1.82
C ASN A 77 8.03 11.78 -0.51
N ILE A 78 8.95 10.82 -0.39
CA ILE A 78 9.87 10.71 0.75
C ILE A 78 11.18 11.44 0.45
N VAL A 79 11.70 11.33 -0.77
CA VAL A 79 13.00 11.90 -1.16
C VAL A 79 12.97 13.42 -1.24
N SER A 80 11.88 13.98 -1.78
CA SER A 80 11.61 15.44 -1.79
C SER A 80 10.25 15.68 -1.14
N PRO A 81 10.21 15.81 0.20
CA PRO A 81 8.96 15.92 0.96
C PRO A 81 8.21 17.20 0.59
N GLY A 82 7.19 17.06 -0.24
CA GLY A 82 6.22 18.11 -0.53
C GLY A 82 4.97 17.97 0.34
N LYS A 83 3.98 18.85 0.10
CA LYS A 83 2.64 18.65 0.64
C LYS A 83 2.06 17.33 0.14
N PRO A 84 1.37 16.55 0.99
CA PRO A 84 0.60 15.39 0.57
C PRO A 84 -0.35 15.73 -0.57
N LYS A 85 -0.52 14.80 -1.50
CA LYS A 85 -1.40 14.93 -2.66
C LYS A 85 -2.40 13.76 -2.68
N PRO A 86 -3.61 13.96 -3.20
CA PRO A 86 -4.53 12.85 -3.41
C PRO A 86 -3.94 11.89 -4.45
N ALA A 87 -4.16 10.59 -4.26
CA ALA A 87 -3.78 9.57 -5.24
C ALA A 87 -4.64 9.68 -6.51
N PHE A 88 -5.91 10.07 -6.37
CA PHE A 88 -6.86 10.25 -7.46
C PHE A 88 -7.41 11.68 -7.47
N SER A 89 -7.55 12.30 -8.63
CA SER A 89 -8.29 13.57 -8.77
C SER A 89 -9.80 13.35 -8.54
N LYS A 90 -10.57 14.43 -8.36
CA LYS A 90 -12.03 14.31 -8.20
C LYS A 90 -12.69 13.73 -9.46
N GLU A 91 -12.15 14.08 -10.61
CA GLU A 91 -12.55 13.59 -11.91
C GLU A 91 -12.26 12.09 -12.04
N ASP A 92 -11.05 11.65 -11.64
CA ASP A 92 -10.70 10.23 -11.58
C ASP A 92 -11.68 9.46 -10.68
N VAL A 93 -12.02 10.00 -9.50
CA VAL A 93 -12.98 9.37 -8.58
C VAL A 93 -14.36 9.22 -9.24
N ARG A 94 -14.87 10.26 -9.91
CA ARG A 94 -16.16 10.19 -10.63
C ARG A 94 -16.16 9.08 -11.68
N THR A 95 -15.06 8.89 -12.39
CA THR A 95 -14.92 7.80 -13.38
C THR A 95 -14.81 6.43 -12.70
N LEU A 96 -14.03 6.31 -11.63
CA LEU A 96 -13.67 5.05 -11.01
C LEU A 96 -14.77 4.45 -10.13
N VAL A 97 -15.56 5.27 -9.42
CA VAL A 97 -16.61 4.78 -8.50
C VAL A 97 -17.59 3.79 -9.15
N PRO A 98 -18.27 4.11 -10.27
CA PRO A 98 -19.21 3.17 -10.90
C PRO A 98 -18.51 1.92 -11.46
N LEU A 99 -17.26 2.06 -11.93
CA LEU A 99 -16.47 0.95 -12.43
C LEU A 99 -16.10 -0.01 -11.30
N PHE A 100 -15.51 0.50 -10.21
CA PHE A 100 -15.14 -0.29 -9.04
C PHE A 100 -16.35 -1.01 -8.43
N LYS A 101 -17.50 -0.34 -8.30
CA LYS A 101 -18.75 -0.97 -7.84
C LYS A 101 -19.10 -2.20 -8.68
N THR A 102 -18.93 -2.10 -10.00
CA THR A 102 -19.23 -3.18 -10.94
C THR A 102 -18.20 -4.32 -10.85
N VAL A 103 -16.90 -4.00 -10.82
CA VAL A 103 -15.84 -5.03 -10.86
C VAL A 103 -15.61 -5.70 -9.51
N LEU A 104 -15.78 -5.00 -8.39
CA LEU A 104 -15.63 -5.58 -7.05
C LEU A 104 -16.69 -6.64 -6.76
N LYS A 105 -17.93 -6.43 -7.21
CA LYS A 105 -19.00 -7.44 -7.10
C LYS A 105 -18.68 -8.74 -7.85
N LYS A 106 -17.80 -8.68 -8.87
CA LYS A 106 -17.39 -9.83 -9.70
C LYS A 106 -16.17 -10.58 -9.18
N VAL A 107 -15.56 -10.14 -8.08
CA VAL A 107 -14.40 -10.83 -7.50
C VAL A 107 -14.86 -12.17 -6.91
N GLU A 108 -14.33 -13.26 -7.46
CA GLU A 108 -14.60 -14.62 -7.02
C GLU A 108 -13.87 -14.95 -5.70
N PRO A 109 -14.40 -15.87 -4.88
CA PRO A 109 -13.68 -16.37 -3.70
C PRO A 109 -12.27 -16.85 -4.04
N GLY A 110 -11.31 -16.57 -3.15
CA GLY A 110 -9.91 -16.93 -3.39
C GLY A 110 -9.17 -16.00 -4.36
N LYS A 111 -9.80 -14.90 -4.78
CA LYS A 111 -9.15 -13.87 -5.61
C LYS A 111 -9.21 -12.48 -5.00
N TYR A 112 -8.35 -11.60 -5.47
CA TYR A 112 -8.40 -10.16 -5.18
C TYR A 112 -8.42 -9.35 -6.47
N LEU A 113 -8.75 -8.08 -6.35
CA LEU A 113 -8.77 -7.17 -7.49
C LEU A 113 -7.42 -6.46 -7.60
N HIS A 114 -6.70 -6.71 -8.70
CA HIS A 114 -5.57 -5.90 -9.12
C HIS A 114 -6.02 -4.90 -10.17
N PHE A 115 -5.57 -3.65 -10.06
CA PHE A 115 -5.94 -2.59 -11.01
C PHE A 115 -4.72 -1.79 -11.49
N GLU A 116 -4.83 -1.36 -12.74
CA GLU A 116 -4.02 -0.33 -13.37
C GLU A 116 -4.98 0.76 -13.85
N PHE A 117 -4.70 2.02 -13.53
CA PHE A 117 -5.52 3.15 -13.94
C PHE A 117 -4.65 4.28 -14.50
N GLN A 118 -4.94 4.67 -15.74
CA GLN A 118 -4.30 5.81 -16.39
C GLN A 118 -4.97 7.11 -15.96
N SER A 119 -4.42 7.79 -14.96
CA SER A 119 -4.82 9.15 -14.56
C SER A 119 -4.10 10.20 -15.42
N SER A 120 -4.57 11.44 -15.38
CA SER A 120 -3.87 12.60 -15.95
C SER A 120 -2.46 12.80 -15.35
N GLY A 121 -2.26 12.39 -14.10
CA GLY A 121 -0.96 12.43 -13.41
C GLY A 121 -0.01 11.26 -13.75
N GLY A 122 -0.47 10.29 -14.54
CA GLY A 122 0.27 9.07 -14.89
C GLY A 122 -0.39 7.79 -14.40
N LEU A 123 0.30 6.66 -14.59
CA LEU A 123 -0.20 5.34 -14.24
C LEU A 123 -0.23 5.14 -12.72
N ILE A 124 -1.37 4.69 -12.23
CA ILE A 124 -1.60 4.23 -10.86
C ILE A 124 -1.83 2.73 -10.90
N GLU A 125 -1.13 1.98 -10.08
CA GLU A 125 -1.24 0.53 -10.01
C GLU A 125 -1.42 0.10 -8.57
N GLY A 126 -2.40 -0.77 -8.32
CA GLY A 126 -2.72 -1.19 -6.97
C GLY A 126 -3.54 -2.46 -6.89
N GLN A 127 -3.90 -2.77 -5.66
CA GLN A 127 -4.62 -3.96 -5.26
C GLN A 127 -5.66 -3.55 -4.22
N VAL A 128 -6.84 -4.15 -4.30
CA VAL A 128 -7.92 -3.93 -3.35
C VAL A 128 -8.61 -5.24 -3.00
N PHE A 129 -8.88 -5.41 -1.72
CA PHE A 129 -9.67 -6.52 -1.19
C PHE A 129 -10.40 -6.09 0.06
N VAL A 130 -11.41 -6.86 0.44
CA VAL A 130 -12.25 -6.56 1.60
C VAL A 130 -12.25 -7.75 2.54
N THR A 131 -12.21 -7.42 3.83
CA THR A 131 -12.38 -8.32 4.97
C THR A 131 -13.62 -7.87 5.74
N ALA A 132 -14.12 -8.65 6.71
CA ALA A 132 -15.37 -8.42 7.45
C ALA A 132 -15.91 -6.98 7.39
N GLU A 133 -15.21 -6.03 8.03
CA GLU A 133 -15.58 -4.61 8.10
C GLU A 133 -14.54 -3.65 7.51
N LYS A 134 -13.45 -4.18 6.92
CA LYS A 134 -12.31 -3.37 6.48
C LYS A 134 -11.98 -3.58 5.03
N ILE A 135 -11.75 -2.48 4.33
CA ILE A 135 -11.15 -2.45 3.00
C ILE A 135 -9.65 -2.24 3.12
N HIS A 136 -8.91 -2.94 2.27
CA HIS A 136 -7.46 -2.91 2.20
C HIS A 136 -7.05 -2.40 0.84
N TRP A 137 -6.26 -1.34 0.84
CA TRP A 137 -5.67 -0.74 -0.35
C TRP A 137 -4.16 -0.93 -0.32
N ARG A 138 -3.60 -1.52 -1.36
CA ARG A 138 -2.14 -1.64 -1.55
C ARG A 138 -1.76 -1.03 -2.88
N PHE A 139 -0.88 -0.02 -2.86
CA PHE A 139 -0.38 0.62 -4.06
C PHE A 139 1.00 0.08 -4.44
N LEU A 140 1.17 -0.22 -5.72
CA LEU A 140 2.44 -0.65 -6.32
C LEU A 140 3.09 0.50 -7.10
N LYS A 141 2.29 1.39 -7.67
CA LYS A 141 2.74 2.53 -8.48
C LYS A 141 1.78 3.71 -8.30
N ILE A 142 2.32 4.92 -8.20
CA ILE A 142 1.54 6.16 -8.24
C ILE A 142 2.28 7.14 -9.16
N ASN A 143 1.59 7.73 -10.13
CA ASN A 143 2.14 8.68 -11.11
C ASN A 143 3.43 8.15 -11.76
N ASN A 144 3.37 6.93 -12.29
CA ASN A 144 4.50 6.22 -12.93
C ASN A 144 5.67 5.85 -11.99
N LYS A 145 5.60 6.17 -10.69
CA LYS A 145 6.67 5.85 -9.73
C LYS A 145 6.33 4.58 -8.96
N LEU A 146 7.14 3.55 -9.13
CA LEU A 146 7.04 2.31 -8.37
C LEU A 146 7.31 2.53 -6.89
N TYR A 147 6.57 1.84 -6.04
CA TYR A 147 6.92 1.69 -4.64
C TYR A 147 8.11 0.73 -4.53
N SER A 148 9.24 1.20 -3.99
CA SER A 148 10.34 0.31 -3.62
C SER A 148 10.07 -0.23 -2.21
N ASN A 149 9.93 -1.55 -2.09
CA ASN A 149 9.91 -2.25 -0.81
C ASN A 149 11.13 -3.18 -0.69
N ASP A 150 12.27 -2.74 -1.25
CA ASP A 150 13.50 -3.52 -1.31
C ASP A 150 13.81 -4.14 0.07
N PRO A 151 13.70 -5.47 0.21
CA PRO A 151 13.88 -6.15 1.48
C PRO A 151 15.33 -6.02 2.00
N LEU A 152 16.28 -5.80 1.09
CA LEU A 152 17.70 -5.56 1.41
C LEU A 152 17.97 -4.09 1.77
N ARG A 153 16.93 -3.22 1.74
CA ARG A 153 17.01 -1.77 1.98
C ARG A 153 17.99 -1.02 1.06
N LEU A 154 18.47 -1.62 -0.02
CA LEU A 154 19.42 -0.97 -0.95
C LEU A 154 18.74 0.23 -1.65
N LYS A 155 17.43 0.13 -1.88
CA LYS A 155 16.59 1.25 -2.37
C LYS A 155 15.49 1.62 -1.38
N LYS A 156 15.68 2.75 -0.69
CA LYS A 156 14.63 3.37 0.15
C LYS A 156 13.36 3.64 -0.68
N PRO A 157 12.16 3.51 -0.09
CA PRO A 157 10.92 3.87 -0.77
C PRO A 157 10.94 5.34 -1.20
N THR A 158 10.47 5.63 -2.42
CA THR A 158 10.48 6.98 -2.98
C THR A 158 9.25 7.81 -2.58
N TRP A 159 8.17 7.14 -2.17
CA TRP A 159 6.92 7.73 -1.69
C TRP A 159 6.26 6.83 -0.63
N LYS A 160 5.32 7.40 0.14
CA LYS A 160 4.43 6.67 1.06
C LYS A 160 2.98 7.14 0.94
N LEU A 161 2.04 6.26 1.28
CA LEU A 161 0.67 6.68 1.57
C LEU A 161 0.63 7.50 2.84
N VAL A 162 -0.36 8.37 2.96
CA VAL A 162 -0.56 9.25 4.11
C VAL A 162 -1.90 8.90 4.74
N ARG A 163 -1.86 8.52 6.03
CA ARG A 163 -3.06 8.16 6.77
C ARG A 163 -3.97 9.39 6.97
N MET A 164 -5.24 9.21 6.65
CA MET A 164 -6.34 10.10 7.02
C MET A 164 -7.03 9.58 8.29
N PRO A 165 -7.82 10.42 9.00
CA PRO A 165 -8.62 9.93 10.13
C PRO A 165 -9.47 8.72 9.75
N GLY A 166 -9.47 7.68 10.59
CA GLY A 166 -10.15 6.40 10.30
C GLY A 166 -9.34 5.41 9.47
N GLN A 167 -8.11 5.75 9.07
CA GLN A 167 -7.19 4.86 8.36
C GLN A 167 -6.01 4.42 9.24
N ALA A 168 -5.50 3.22 8.98
CA ALA A 168 -4.27 2.69 9.55
C ALA A 168 -3.36 2.13 8.45
N TYR A 169 -2.05 2.06 8.71
CA TYR A 169 -1.18 1.25 7.87
C TYR A 169 -1.41 -0.23 8.16
N GLN A 170 -1.26 -1.08 7.14
CA GLN A 170 -1.10 -2.50 7.40
C GLN A 170 0.20 -2.71 8.19
N LYS A 171 0.13 -3.55 9.23
CA LYS A 171 1.27 -3.91 10.04
C LYS A 171 1.34 -5.42 10.20
N GLU A 172 2.55 -5.91 10.32
CA GLU A 172 2.86 -7.31 10.62
C GLU A 172 3.66 -7.34 11.92
N GLN A 173 3.28 -8.28 12.80
CA GLN A 173 3.96 -8.54 14.06
C GLN A 173 4.66 -9.88 13.93
N THR A 174 5.98 -9.88 14.11
CA THR A 174 6.77 -11.11 14.14
C THR A 174 7.61 -11.10 15.40
N GLY A 175 7.24 -11.95 16.37
CA GLY A 175 7.78 -11.89 17.73
C GLY A 175 7.59 -10.49 18.33
N GLY A 176 8.68 -9.85 18.77
CA GLY A 176 8.67 -8.48 19.30
C GLY A 176 8.71 -7.36 18.25
N PHE A 177 8.97 -7.67 16.98
CA PHE A 177 9.15 -6.66 15.93
C PHE A 177 7.85 -6.32 15.20
N LYS A 178 7.63 -5.01 14.97
CA LYS A 178 6.53 -4.46 14.19
C LYS A 178 7.06 -3.94 12.86
N LYS A 179 6.51 -4.43 11.75
CA LYS A 179 6.78 -3.91 10.42
C LYS A 179 5.54 -3.20 9.89
N TYR A 180 5.67 -1.94 9.51
CA TYR A 180 4.61 -1.17 8.88
C TYR A 180 4.81 -1.10 7.37
N TYR A 181 3.73 -1.33 6.62
CA TYR A 181 3.73 -1.27 5.17
C TYR A 181 3.20 0.08 4.69
N ASN A 182 4.11 1.01 4.39
CA ASN A 182 3.78 2.40 4.08
C ASN A 182 3.06 2.62 2.74
N ASN A 183 2.94 1.58 1.91
CA ASN A 183 2.13 1.57 0.68
C ASN A 183 0.78 0.86 0.87
N ARG A 184 0.39 0.55 2.10
CA ARG A 184 -0.83 -0.20 2.41
C ARG A 184 -1.69 0.52 3.44
N ILE A 185 -2.93 0.83 3.08
CA ILE A 185 -3.91 1.45 3.97
C ILE A 185 -5.05 0.47 4.23
N ILE A 186 -5.42 0.37 5.50
CA ILE A 186 -6.59 -0.35 5.99
C ILE A 186 -7.56 0.67 6.57
N ALA A 187 -8.83 0.57 6.20
CA ALA A 187 -9.87 1.47 6.68
C ALA A 187 -11.18 0.71 6.87
N ASN A 188 -12.03 1.19 7.78
CA ASN A 188 -13.39 0.69 7.90
C ASN A 188 -14.16 0.98 6.61
N ILE A 189 -15.06 0.08 6.21
CA ILE A 189 -15.83 0.21 4.99
C ILE A 189 -16.69 1.48 5.00
N ASP A 190 -17.31 1.78 6.14
CA ASP A 190 -18.10 2.98 6.37
C ASP A 190 -17.24 4.18 6.77
N LEU A 191 -16.19 4.45 6.00
CA LEU A 191 -15.34 5.61 6.19
C LEU A 191 -16.17 6.88 5.92
N PRO A 192 -16.19 7.86 6.84
CA PRO A 192 -16.90 9.12 6.61
C PRO A 192 -16.27 9.89 5.45
N TYR A 193 -17.01 10.85 4.90
CA TYR A 193 -16.48 11.72 3.86
C TYR A 193 -15.20 12.40 4.35
N PRO A 194 -14.08 12.31 3.61
CA PRO A 194 -12.82 12.85 4.08
C PRO A 194 -12.93 14.37 4.17
N LYS A 195 -12.86 14.90 5.39
CA LYS A 195 -12.68 16.33 5.61
C LYS A 195 -11.42 16.74 4.85
N GLN A 196 -11.53 17.70 3.94
CA GLN A 196 -10.37 18.18 3.18
C GLN A 196 -9.28 18.51 4.18
N ARG A 197 -8.07 17.98 3.94
CA ARG A 197 -6.91 18.41 4.69
C ARG A 197 -6.76 19.90 4.39
N SER A 198 -7.21 20.75 5.31
CA SER A 198 -7.04 22.18 5.21
C SER A 198 -5.57 22.38 4.87
N GLN A 199 -5.31 23.04 3.76
CA GLN A 199 -3.98 23.59 3.55
C GLN A 199 -3.85 24.68 4.60
N THR A 200 -3.52 24.31 5.84
CA THR A 200 -3.15 25.28 6.86
C THR A 200 -1.89 25.96 6.35
N ARG A 201 -2.06 27.08 5.64
CA ARG A 201 -1.10 28.17 5.73
C ARG A 201 -1.00 28.46 7.23
N PRO A 202 0.20 28.48 7.82
CA PRO A 202 0.32 28.98 9.18
C PRO A 202 -0.03 30.46 9.10
N THR A 203 -1.27 30.82 9.41
CA THR A 203 -1.62 32.20 9.70
C THR A 203 -1.00 32.50 11.05
N GLY A 204 0.12 33.23 11.01
CA GLY A 204 0.78 33.74 12.19
C GLY A 204 -0.22 34.53 13.02
N LYS A 205 -0.48 34.06 14.24
CA LYS A 205 -0.91 34.91 15.34
C LYS A 205 0.27 35.05 16.29
N LYS A 206 0.83 36.26 16.32
CA LYS A 206 1.67 36.75 17.42
C LYS A 206 0.81 36.76 18.69
N HIS A 207 1.28 36.15 19.79
CA HIS A 207 1.59 36.88 21.03
C HIS A 207 2.26 35.99 22.08
N SER A 208 2.97 36.67 23.00
CA SER A 208 3.64 36.24 24.23
C SER A 208 5.04 35.61 24.12
N GLN A 209 5.99 36.42 24.54
CA GLN A 209 7.44 36.25 24.57
C GLN A 209 7.84 35.71 25.96
N SER A 210 7.83 34.38 26.12
CA SER A 210 8.66 33.62 27.08
C SER A 210 8.26 32.14 26.95
N SER A 211 9.22 31.23 26.71
CA SER A 211 9.10 29.76 26.45
C SER A 211 9.31 29.25 25.01
N SER A 212 9.95 30.05 24.15
CA SER A 212 10.28 29.66 22.76
C SER A 212 11.16 28.40 22.63
N GLU A 213 12.04 28.15 23.60
CA GLU A 213 13.03 27.08 23.54
C GLU A 213 12.48 25.71 23.97
N SER A 214 11.74 25.64 25.08
CA SER A 214 11.15 24.39 25.57
C SER A 214 10.02 23.87 24.66
N ALA A 215 9.22 24.77 24.08
CA ALA A 215 8.22 24.42 23.08
C ALA A 215 8.85 23.87 21.78
N GLY A 216 10.01 24.41 21.39
CA GLY A 216 10.79 23.92 20.25
C GLY A 216 11.39 22.53 20.49
N LEU A 217 11.90 22.26 21.69
CA LEU A 217 12.41 20.95 22.09
C LEU A 217 11.31 19.89 22.08
N GLN A 218 10.17 20.15 22.74
CA GLN A 218 9.06 19.20 22.79
C GLN A 218 8.55 18.82 21.40
N LYS A 219 8.48 19.80 20.49
CA LYS A 219 8.12 19.56 19.09
C LYS A 219 9.13 18.66 18.37
N LYS A 220 10.44 18.88 18.57
CA LYS A 220 11.50 18.04 17.98
C LYS A 220 11.46 16.61 18.52
N LEU A 221 11.27 16.44 19.83
CA LEU A 221 11.13 15.12 20.46
C LEU A 221 9.87 14.40 19.99
N GLY A 222 8.75 15.11 19.84
CA GLY A 222 7.51 14.56 19.27
C GLY A 222 7.68 14.11 17.81
N ILE A 223 8.48 14.82 17.01
CA ILE A 223 8.83 14.38 15.65
C ILE A 223 9.68 13.10 15.69
N LEU A 224 10.71 13.05 16.53
CA LEU A 224 11.55 11.84 16.68
C LEU A 224 10.73 10.63 17.13
N GLN A 225 9.81 10.82 18.08
CA GLN A 225 8.91 9.76 18.53
C GLN A 225 8.02 9.26 17.38
N ASN A 226 7.43 10.18 16.61
CA ASN A 226 6.64 9.81 15.43
C ASN A 226 7.46 9.06 14.38
N LEU A 227 8.74 9.42 14.19
CA LEU A 227 9.63 8.71 13.25
C LEU A 227 9.93 7.28 13.72
N LEU A 228 10.11 7.07 15.04
CA LEU A 228 10.29 5.74 15.64
C LEU A 228 9.01 4.91 15.52
N ASP A 229 7.86 5.50 15.86
CA ASP A 229 6.55 4.85 15.79
C ASP A 229 6.15 4.49 14.34
N GLU A 230 6.60 5.29 13.37
CA GLU A 230 6.45 5.03 11.93
C GLU A 230 7.52 4.07 11.35
N GLY A 231 8.46 3.59 12.17
CA GLY A 231 9.54 2.68 11.76
C GLY A 231 10.51 3.29 10.74
N LEU A 232 10.58 4.61 10.66
CA LEU A 232 11.47 5.35 9.76
C LEU A 232 12.89 5.47 10.30
N ILE A 233 13.02 5.36 11.62
CA ILE A 233 14.27 5.23 12.36
C ILE A 233 14.12 4.04 13.31
N ASP A 234 15.22 3.34 13.57
CA ASP A 234 15.22 2.28 14.58
C ASP A 234 15.44 2.85 15.99
N LYS A 235 15.32 1.99 17.00
CA LYS A 235 15.47 2.39 18.41
C LYS A 235 16.86 2.96 18.71
N SER A 236 17.92 2.44 18.08
CA SER A 236 19.29 2.94 18.29
C SER A 236 19.46 4.34 17.70
N GLU A 237 18.91 4.57 16.51
CA GLU A 237 18.95 5.84 15.82
C GLU A 237 18.07 6.89 16.51
N TYR A 238 16.94 6.46 17.09
CA TYR A 238 16.11 7.30 17.95
C TYR A 238 16.86 7.78 19.20
N GLU A 239 17.47 6.88 19.98
CA GLU A 239 18.17 7.28 21.21
C GLU A 239 19.35 8.21 20.89
N LYS A 240 20.17 7.89 19.88
CA LYS A 240 21.29 8.75 19.47
C LYS A 240 20.83 10.16 19.05
N LYS A 241 19.71 10.27 18.33
CA LYS A 241 19.16 11.57 17.90
C LYS A 241 18.46 12.31 19.03
N LYS A 242 17.82 11.59 19.95
CA LYS A 242 17.20 12.16 21.15
C LYS A 242 18.26 12.76 22.06
N GLU A 243 19.34 12.05 22.32
CA GLU A 243 20.52 12.56 23.06
C GLU A 243 21.12 13.78 22.38
N ALA A 244 21.35 13.73 21.06
CA ALA A 244 21.87 14.88 20.32
C ALA A 244 20.95 16.12 20.40
N VAL A 245 19.63 15.93 20.41
CA VAL A 245 18.66 17.01 20.57
C VAL A 245 18.64 17.57 22.00
N LEU A 246 18.82 16.72 23.01
CA LEU A 246 18.90 17.12 24.41
C LEU A 246 20.21 17.86 24.73
N ASN A 247 21.35 17.34 24.29
CA ASN A 247 22.66 17.95 24.54
C ASN A 247 22.77 19.32 23.89
N LYS A 248 22.28 19.47 22.65
CA LYS A 248 22.21 20.76 21.95
C LYS A 248 21.29 21.78 22.64
N HIS A 249 20.34 21.33 23.45
CA HIS A 249 19.44 22.22 24.19
C HIS A 249 19.98 22.61 25.57
N LEU A 250 20.84 21.78 26.14
CA LEU A 250 21.43 21.99 27.46
C LEU A 250 22.77 22.75 27.41
N ASN A 251 23.27 23.12 26.22
CA ASN A 251 24.59 23.75 26.02
C ASN A 251 25.70 23.07 26.85
N ILE A 252 25.70 21.74 26.88
CA ILE A 252 26.81 20.98 27.43
C ILE A 252 27.75 20.73 26.25
N ASP A 253 28.47 21.78 25.87
CA ASP A 253 29.77 21.64 25.22
C ASP A 253 30.80 21.72 26.36
N GLU A 254 31.72 20.76 26.41
CA GLU A 254 32.89 20.75 27.31
C GLU A 254 33.68 22.06 27.25
#